data_AF-A0A356SFX3-F1
#
_entry.id   AF-A0A356SFX3-F1
#
_cell.length_a   1.000
_cell.length_b   1.000
_cell.length_c   1.000
_cell.angle_alpha   90.00
_cell.angle_beta   90.00
_cell.angle_gamma   90.00
#
_symmetry.space_group_name_H-M   'P 1'
#
loop_
_entity.id
_entity.type
_entity.pdbx_description
1 polymer ?
#
loop_
_entity_poly.entity_id
_entity_poly.type
_entity_poly.pdbx_seq_one_letter_code
_entity_poly.pdbx_strand_id
1 'polypeptide(L)' 'IKDCSINAETGDAQLSTVWSDPDFDASARAFYYARAIENPTCRWSTWDAIRAGFEPRPDLAKTLQERAWSSPINIIPAS' A
#
# COMPACT_ATOMS: atom_id res chain seq x y z
N ILE A 1 16.62 8.89 8.53
CA ILE A 1 16.44 7.42 8.59
C ILE A 1 17.73 6.85 9.12
N LYS A 2 17.70 6.18 10.28
CA LYS A 2 18.90 5.65 10.94
C LYS A 2 19.01 4.13 10.85
N ASP A 3 17.88 3.43 10.84
CA ASP A 3 17.81 1.96 11.01
C ASP A 3 16.73 1.28 10.15
N CYS A 4 16.01 2.05 9.32
CA CYS A 4 14.92 1.54 8.48
C CYS A 4 13.71 0.96 9.25
N SER A 5 13.49 1.35 10.51
CA SER A 5 12.27 1.00 11.24
C SER A 5 11.02 1.61 10.57
N ILE A 6 9.93 0.84 10.48
CA ILE A 6 8.62 1.32 10.04
C ILE A 6 7.86 1.99 11.20
N ASN A 7 6.91 2.89 10.89
CA ASN A 7 6.01 3.45 11.89
C ASN A 7 4.92 2.42 12.26
N ALA A 8 5.00 1.86 13.46
CA ALA A 8 4.04 0.86 13.95
C ALA A 8 2.65 1.46 14.27
N GLU A 9 2.51 2.78 14.36
CA GLU A 9 1.25 3.45 14.69
C GLU A 9 0.38 3.75 13.46
N THR A 10 0.93 3.67 12.23
CA THR A 10 0.25 4.09 10.99
C THR A 10 -0.10 2.93 10.05
N GLY A 11 -0.42 1.76 10.60
CA GLY A 11 -0.83 0.60 9.83
C GLY A 11 -1.09 -0.60 10.73
N ASP A 12 -1.30 -1.76 10.12
CA ASP A 12 -1.46 -3.02 10.86
C ASP A 12 -0.87 -4.17 10.03
N ALA A 13 -0.45 -5.24 10.71
CA ALA A 13 -0.03 -6.48 10.06
C ALA A 13 -1.19 -7.15 9.31
N GLN A 14 -2.42 -6.90 9.74
CA GLN A 14 -3.63 -7.37 9.08
C GLN A 14 -4.71 -6.29 9.08
N LEU A 15 -5.22 -5.98 7.89
CA LEU A 15 -6.40 -5.13 7.71
C LEU A 15 -7.58 -6.00 7.30
N SER A 16 -8.68 -5.91 8.06
CA SER A 16 -9.93 -6.60 7.76
C SER A 16 -11.10 -5.68 8.09
N THR A 17 -12.07 -5.63 7.19
CA THR A 17 -13.29 -4.86 7.39
C THR A 17 -14.42 -5.41 6.52
N VAL A 18 -15.65 -5.09 6.88
CA VAL A 18 -16.83 -5.26 6.01
C VAL A 18 -17.22 -3.87 5.51
N TRP A 19 -17.32 -3.74 4.20
CA TRP A 19 -17.69 -2.49 3.54
C TRP A 19 -18.89 -2.71 2.62
N SER A 20 -19.81 -1.75 2.62
CA SER A 20 -20.99 -1.73 1.76
C SER A 20 -21.02 -0.40 1.01
N ASP A 21 -21.36 -0.46 -0.28
CA ASP A 21 -21.53 0.72 -1.12
C ASP A 21 -22.91 1.37 -0.84
N PRO A 22 -22.97 2.56 -0.22
CA PRO A 22 -24.24 3.21 0.12
C PRO A 22 -25.01 3.69 -1.12
N ASP A 23 -24.32 3.84 -2.26
CA ASP A 23 -24.86 4.38 -3.50
C ASP A 23 -25.02 3.28 -4.56
N PHE A 24 -25.00 2.01 -4.15
CA PHE A 24 -25.11 0.89 -5.08
C PHE A 24 -26.42 0.90 -5.87
N ASP A 25 -26.31 0.90 -7.19
CA ASP A 25 -27.42 0.77 -8.13
C ASP A 25 -27.31 -0.55 -8.91
N ALA A 26 -28.24 -1.48 -8.64
CA ALA A 26 -28.29 -2.78 -9.30
C ALA A 26 -28.62 -2.70 -10.80
N SER A 27 -29.12 -1.57 -11.29
CA SER A 27 -29.38 -1.33 -12.71
C SER A 27 -28.13 -0.83 -13.47
N ALA A 28 -27.07 -0.45 -12.74
CA ALA A 28 -25.82 0.03 -13.30
C ALA A 28 -24.73 -1.06 -13.29
N ARG A 29 -23.78 -0.95 -14.21
CA ARG A 29 -22.54 -1.75 -14.14
C ARG A 29 -21.64 -1.16 -13.07
N ALA A 30 -21.05 -2.02 -12.25
CA ALA A 30 -20.10 -1.63 -11.21
C ALA A 30 -18.90 -2.57 -11.17
N PHE A 31 -17.80 -2.11 -10.59
CA PHE A 31 -16.66 -2.95 -10.26
C PHE A 31 -16.05 -2.53 -8.93
N TYR A 32 -15.61 -3.51 -8.15
CA TYR A 32 -15.01 -3.29 -6.84
C TYR A 32 -13.64 -3.96 -6.76
N TYR A 33 -12.70 -3.31 -6.11
CA TYR A 33 -11.39 -3.87 -5.78
C TYR A 33 -10.92 -3.27 -4.46
N ALA A 34 -10.11 -4.03 -3.72
CA ALA A 34 -9.42 -3.53 -2.54
C ALA A 34 -8.05 -2.98 -2.95
N ARG A 35 -7.62 -1.88 -2.31
CA ARG A 35 -6.24 -1.40 -2.37
C ARG A 35 -5.67 -1.28 -0.96
N ALA A 36 -4.41 -1.66 -0.83
CA ALA A 36 -3.62 -1.41 0.38
C ALA A 36 -2.39 -0.58 0.01
N ILE A 37 -1.98 0.31 0.91
CA ILE A 37 -0.79 1.15 0.78
C ILE A 37 0.08 0.82 1.99
N GLU A 38 1.31 0.39 1.72
CA GLU A 38 2.27 0.07 2.78
C GLU A 38 2.73 1.34 3.51
N ASN A 39 3.18 1.20 4.76
CA ASN A 39 4.02 2.23 5.37
C ASN A 39 5.27 2.49 4.51
N PRO A 40 5.80 3.72 4.45
CA PRO A 40 7.05 3.98 3.76
C PRO A 40 8.19 3.10 4.30
N THR A 41 8.82 2.32 3.43
CA THR A 41 9.94 1.44 3.78
C THR A 41 11.22 1.91 3.09
N CYS A 42 12.37 1.54 3.66
CA CYS A 42 13.65 1.86 3.04
C CYS A 42 13.80 1.20 1.67
N ARG A 43 14.38 1.94 0.73
CA ARG A 43 14.88 1.33 -0.51
C ARG A 43 16.07 0.42 -0.20
N TRP A 44 16.32 -0.56 -1.05
CA TRP A 44 17.47 -1.46 -0.94
C TRP A 44 18.81 -0.68 -0.83
N SER A 45 18.97 0.42 -1.58
CA SER A 45 20.16 1.26 -1.52
C SER A 45 20.35 1.98 -0.19
N THR A 46 19.25 2.29 0.51
CA THR A 46 19.30 2.88 1.86
C THR A 46 19.61 1.83 2.91
N TRP A 47 19.04 0.63 2.77
CA TRP A 47 19.39 -0.54 3.58
C TRP A 47 20.89 -0.86 3.50
N ASP A 48 21.44 -0.92 2.29
CA ASP A 48 22.85 -1.26 2.07
C ASP A 48 23.79 -0.19 2.60
N ALA A 49 23.49 1.10 2.39
CA ALA A 49 24.30 2.19 2.92
C ALA A 49 24.37 2.15 4.46
N ILE A 50 23.22 2.01 5.13
CA ILE A 50 23.15 1.91 6.60
C ILE A 50 23.92 0.69 7.11
N ARG A 51 23.74 -0.48 6.47
CA ARG A 51 24.46 -1.70 6.84
C ARG A 51 25.97 -1.58 6.68
N ALA A 52 26.41 -0.87 5.66
CA ALA A 52 27.83 -0.63 5.39
C ALA A 52 28.42 0.54 6.21
N GLY A 53 27.62 1.21 7.06
CA GLY A 53 28.08 2.35 7.86
C GLY A 53 28.28 3.64 7.07
N PHE A 54 27.69 3.75 5.88
CA PHE A 54 27.73 4.95 5.04
C PHE A 54 26.40 5.70 5.08
N GLU A 55 26.46 7.00 4.82
CA GLU A 55 25.26 7.82 4.63
C GLU A 55 24.55 7.45 3.32
N PRO A 56 23.20 7.32 3.31
CA PRO A 56 22.44 7.13 2.09
C PRO A 56 22.68 8.27 1.11
N ARG A 57 22.79 7.93 -0.17
CA ARG A 57 23.01 8.89 -1.26
C ARG A 57 22.00 10.05 -1.21
N PRO A 58 22.47 11.31 -1.24
CA PRO A 58 21.59 12.46 -1.09
C PRO A 58 20.72 12.73 -2.34
N ASP A 59 21.14 12.24 -3.51
CA ASP A 59 20.46 12.40 -4.78
C ASP A 59 19.34 11.38 -5.03
N LEU A 60 19.18 10.40 -4.14
CA LEU A 60 18.17 9.35 -4.24
C LEU A 60 17.13 9.44 -3.12
N ALA A 61 15.89 9.09 -3.44
CA ALA A 61 14.86 8.90 -2.42
C ALA A 61 15.29 7.80 -1.44
N LYS A 62 15.21 8.07 -0.13
CA LYS A 62 15.63 7.12 0.91
C LYS A 62 14.60 6.00 1.14
N THR A 63 13.35 6.24 0.78
CA THR A 63 12.23 5.31 0.95
C THR A 63 11.49 5.06 -0.36
N LEU A 64 10.69 4.01 -0.34
CA LEU A 64 9.64 3.71 -1.30
C LEU A 64 8.34 3.44 -0.54
N GLN A 65 7.24 3.35 -1.26
CA GLN A 65 5.95 2.96 -0.71
C GLN A 65 5.26 2.02 -1.70
N GLU A 66 5.04 0.79 -1.29
CA GLU A 66 4.40 -0.20 -2.14
C GLU A 66 2.87 -0.12 -2.08
N ARG A 67 2.23 -0.63 -3.12
CA ARG A 67 0.77 -0.64 -3.25
C ARG A 67 0.32 -1.99 -3.76
N ALA A 68 -0.62 -2.59 -3.06
CA ALA A 68 -1.28 -3.82 -3.49
C ALA A 68 -2.70 -3.50 -3.97
N TRP A 69 -3.13 -4.18 -5.02
CA TRP A 69 -4.46 -4.07 -5.60
C TRP A 69 -5.02 -5.48 -5.76
N SER A 70 -6.27 -5.71 -5.35
CA SER A 70 -6.94 -6.97 -5.63
C SER A 70 -7.35 -7.04 -7.10
N SER A 71 -7.64 -8.25 -7.58
CA SER A 71 -8.40 -8.40 -8.82
C SER A 71 -9.77 -7.72 -8.68
N PRO A 72 -10.31 -7.13 -9.76
CA PRO A 72 -11.63 -6.51 -9.72
C PRO A 72 -12.73 -7.58 -9.71
N ILE A 73 -13.78 -7.31 -8.94
CA ILE A 73 -15.05 -8.03 -8.98
C ILE A 73 -16.00 -7.20 -9.84
N ASN A 74 -16.46 -7.74 -10.96
CA ASN A 74 -17.37 -7.05 -11.87
C ASN A 74 -18.82 -7.41 -11.53
N ILE A 75 -19.69 -6.41 -11.46
CA ILE A 75 -21.13 -6.57 -11.32
C ILE A 75 -21.80 -6.10 -12.61
N ILE A 76 -22.64 -6.97 -13.17
CA ILE A 76 -23.41 -6.72 -14.39
C ILE A 76 -24.89 -6.79 -14.00
N PRO A 77 -25.72 -5.82 -14.42
CA PRO A 77 -27.16 -5.87 -14.17
C PRO A 77 -27.80 -7.15 -14.68
N ALA A 78 -28.75 -7.68 -13.91
CA ALA A 78 -29.59 -8.78 -14.39
C ALA A 78 -30.45 -8.30 -15.56
N SER A 79 -30.62 -9.16 -16.58
CA SER A 79 -31.49 -8.89 -17.73
C SER A 79 -32.97 -9.04 -17.38
#